data_AF-A0A1Q9WG81-F1
#
_entry.id   AF-A0A1Q9WG81-F1
#
_cell.length_a   1.000
_cell.length_b   1.000
_cell.length_c   1.000
_cell.angle_alpha   90.00
_cell.angle_beta   90.00
_cell.angle_gamma   90.00
#
_symmetry.space_group_name_H-M   'P 1'
#
loop_
_entity.id
_entity.type
_entity.pdbx_description
1 polymer ?
#
loop_
_entity_poly.entity_id
_entity_poly.type
_entity_poly.pdbx_seq_one_letter_code
_entity_poly.pdbx_strand_id
1 'polypeptide(L)'
;MTALPPKLQQAIDSAGHADEAWTQATFPSVEAVGIGVDDPDDPHVAVAVHGGCITYIGISDPMLHVDLEVLQDVLNAAIFTAFSSWTAQASGKAPRLMQD
;
A
#
# COMPACT_ATOMS: atom_id res chain seq x y z
N MET A 1 -21.08 -44.16 2.73
CA MET A 1 -20.18 -43.10 2.22
C MET A 1 -18.76 -43.64 2.33
N THR A 2 -18.13 -43.96 1.20
CA THR A 2 -16.79 -44.55 1.16
C THR A 2 -15.77 -43.45 1.43
N ALA A 3 -14.92 -43.63 2.45
CA ALA A 3 -13.85 -42.68 2.76
C ALA A 3 -12.88 -42.57 1.56
N LEU A 4 -12.41 -41.36 1.28
CA LEU A 4 -11.45 -41.11 0.22
C LEU A 4 -10.11 -41.82 0.52
N PRO A 5 -9.40 -42.29 -0.52
CA PRO A 5 -8.04 -42.78 -0.35
C PRO A 5 -7.15 -41.73 0.32
N PRO A 6 -6.27 -42.09 1.28
CA PRO A 6 -5.49 -41.14 2.06
C PRO A 6 -4.66 -40.16 1.21
N LYS A 7 -4.10 -40.64 0.09
CA LYS A 7 -3.35 -39.81 -0.85
C LYS A 7 -4.20 -38.76 -1.56
N LEU A 8 -5.46 -39.09 -1.84
CA LEU A 8 -6.40 -38.17 -2.50
C LEU A 8 -6.86 -37.10 -1.50
N GLN A 9 -7.13 -37.49 -0.26
CA GLN A 9 -7.44 -36.52 0.80
C GLN A 9 -6.27 -35.55 1.04
N GLN A 10 -5.04 -36.08 1.16
CA GLN A 10 -3.85 -35.27 1.33
C GLN A 10 -3.62 -34.28 0.17
N ALA A 11 -3.92 -34.68 -1.07
CA ALA A 11 -3.79 -33.80 -2.23
C ALA A 11 -4.83 -32.66 -2.21
N ILE A 12 -6.07 -32.95 -1.79
CA ILE A 12 -7.13 -31.94 -1.64
C ILE A 12 -6.76 -30.94 -0.53
N ASP A 13 -6.31 -31.44 0.61
CA ASP A 13 -5.90 -30.59 1.73
C ASP A 13 -4.72 -29.70 1.32
N SER A 14 -3.73 -30.25 0.59
CA SER A 14 -2.58 -29.48 0.10
C SER A 14 -2.99 -28.40 -0.91
N ALA A 15 -3.95 -28.70 -1.79
CA ALA A 15 -4.49 -27.72 -2.73
C ALA A 15 -5.25 -26.60 -2.01
N GLY A 16 -6.04 -26.93 -0.98
CA GLY A 16 -6.74 -25.95 -0.15
C GLY A 16 -5.79 -24.99 0.56
N HIS A 17 -4.71 -25.51 1.16
CA HIS A 17 -3.70 -24.67 1.80
C HIS A 17 -2.95 -23.76 0.79
N ALA A 18 -2.69 -24.26 -0.42
CA ALA A 18 -2.06 -23.45 -1.46
C ALA A 18 -2.98 -22.31 -1.95
N ASP A 19 -4.27 -22.60 -2.11
CA ASP A 19 -5.29 -21.62 -2.49
C ASP A 19 -5.46 -20.53 -1.42
N GLU A 20 -5.54 -20.92 -0.14
CA GLU A 20 -5.55 -19.97 0.99
C GLU A 20 -4.27 -19.13 1.03
N ALA A 21 -3.10 -19.74 0.86
CA ALA A 21 -1.83 -19.03 0.89
C ALA A 21 -1.72 -18.00 -0.25
N TRP A 22 -2.16 -18.36 -1.47
CA TRP A 22 -2.18 -17.45 -2.62
C TRP A 22 -3.18 -16.32 -2.42
N THR A 23 -4.38 -16.64 -1.94
CA THR A 23 -5.44 -15.67 -1.62
C THR A 23 -4.91 -14.65 -0.60
N GLN A 24 -4.44 -15.12 0.57
CA GLN A 24 -3.94 -14.26 1.64
C GLN A 24 -2.74 -13.40 1.24
N ALA A 25 -1.87 -13.88 0.34
CA ALA A 25 -0.75 -13.11 -0.16
C ALA A 25 -1.12 -12.10 -1.26
N THR A 26 -2.16 -12.37 -2.06
CA THR A 26 -2.50 -11.56 -3.23
C THR A 26 -3.34 -10.34 -2.87
N PHE A 27 -4.35 -10.49 -2.01
CA PHE A 27 -5.28 -9.40 -1.67
C PHE A 27 -4.62 -8.15 -1.06
N PRO A 28 -3.67 -8.26 -0.10
CA PRO A 28 -3.01 -7.09 0.48
C PRO A 28 -2.23 -6.27 -0.55
N SER A 29 -1.68 -6.92 -1.59
CA SER A 29 -0.88 -6.25 -2.61
C SER A 29 -1.71 -5.53 -3.67
N VAL A 30 -2.88 -6.08 -4.02
CA VAL A 30 -3.76 -5.56 -5.07
C VAL A 30 -4.61 -4.39 -4.58
N GLU A 31 -4.94 -4.37 -3.28
CA GLU A 31 -5.74 -3.32 -2.65
C GLU A 31 -4.91 -2.25 -1.92
N ALA A 32 -3.59 -2.40 -1.82
CA ALA A 32 -2.75 -1.44 -1.13
C ALA A 32 -2.83 -0.05 -1.77
N VAL A 33 -3.12 0.96 -0.94
CA VAL A 33 -3.13 2.37 -1.32
C VAL A 33 -2.17 3.14 -0.42
N GLY A 34 -1.18 3.81 -1.02
CA GLY A 34 -0.31 4.74 -0.32
C GLY A 34 -0.84 6.16 -0.42
N ILE A 35 -0.88 6.88 0.70
CA ILE A 35 -1.22 8.31 0.73
C ILE A 35 -0.08 9.04 1.42
N GLY A 36 0.39 10.12 0.79
CA GLY A 36 1.31 11.09 1.38
C GLY A 36 0.68 12.47 1.32
N VAL A 37 0.68 13.18 2.44
CA VAL A 37 0.27 14.58 2.55
C VAL A 37 1.39 15.34 3.24
N ASP A 38 1.52 16.63 2.94
CA ASP A 38 2.51 17.50 3.56
C ASP A 38 2.16 17.87 4.99
N ASP A 39 0.92 18.33 5.21
CA ASP A 39 0.35 18.62 6.52
C ASP A 39 -1.00 17.90 6.66
N PRO A 40 -1.20 17.03 7.67
CA PRO A 40 -2.46 16.33 7.86
C PRO A 40 -3.62 17.23 8.33
N ASP A 41 -3.32 18.38 8.93
CA ASP A 41 -4.31 19.30 9.47
C ASP A 41 -4.72 20.39 8.45
N ASP A 42 -3.81 20.77 7.55
CA ASP A 42 -4.07 21.71 6.44
C ASP A 42 -3.32 21.32 5.15
N PRO A 43 -3.75 20.27 4.44
CA PRO A 43 -2.99 19.68 3.34
C PRO A 43 -2.96 20.58 2.10
N HIS A 44 -1.76 20.95 1.67
CA HIS A 44 -1.55 21.70 0.44
C HIS A 44 -1.02 20.84 -0.70
N VAL A 45 -0.36 19.72 -0.40
CA VAL A 45 0.10 18.72 -1.36
C VAL A 45 -0.35 17.33 -0.92
N ALA A 46 -1.01 16.60 -1.81
CA ALA A 46 -1.46 15.23 -1.56
C ALA A 46 -1.08 14.32 -2.74
N VAL A 47 -0.54 13.14 -2.44
CA VAL A 47 -0.15 12.14 -3.44
C VAL A 47 -0.78 10.80 -3.09
N ALA A 48 -1.41 10.15 -4.07
CA ALA A 48 -1.90 8.79 -3.93
C ALA A 48 -1.13 7.83 -4.85
N VAL A 49 -0.78 6.67 -4.31
CA VAL A 49 -0.12 5.57 -5.01
C VAL A 49 -1.00 4.33 -4.94
N HIS A 50 -1.26 3.71 -6.08
CA HIS A 50 -1.95 2.43 -6.20
C HIS A 50 -1.29 1.59 -7.30
N GLY A 51 -1.18 0.28 -7.07
CA GLY A 51 -0.51 -0.63 -8.01
C GLY A 51 0.96 -0.27 -8.30
N GLY A 52 1.64 0.39 -7.37
CA GLY A 52 3.03 0.86 -7.54
C GLY A 52 3.18 2.09 -8.45
N CYS A 53 2.07 2.75 -8.79
CA CYS A 53 2.03 3.94 -9.64
C CYS A 53 1.40 5.11 -8.90
N ILE A 54 1.87 6.33 -9.14
CA ILE A 54 1.16 7.53 -8.71
C ILE A 54 -0.13 7.64 -9.52
N THR A 55 -1.28 7.64 -8.86
CA THR A 55 -2.60 7.74 -9.49
C THR A 55 -3.24 9.12 -9.29
N TYR A 56 -2.75 9.88 -8.32
CA TYR A 56 -3.24 11.23 -8.04
C TYR A 56 -2.12 12.11 -7.46
N ILE A 57 -2.10 13.37 -7.89
CA ILE A 57 -1.34 14.46 -7.26
C ILE A 57 -2.30 15.65 -7.16
N GLY A 58 -2.54 16.13 -5.95
CA GLY A 58 -3.22 17.37 -5.66
C GLY A 58 -2.21 18.41 -5.19
N ILE A 59 -2.24 19.59 -5.79
CA ILE A 59 -1.45 20.76 -5.37
C ILE A 59 -2.44 21.92 -5.27
N SER A 60 -2.50 22.53 -4.10
CA SER A 60 -3.36 23.69 -3.85
C SER A 60 -2.77 24.99 -4.38
N ASP A 61 -3.62 25.99 -4.60
CA ASP A 61 -3.23 27.29 -5.16
C ASP A 61 -2.13 28.03 -4.38
N PRO A 62 -2.05 28.00 -3.03
CA PRO A 62 -0.95 28.61 -2.29
C PRO A 62 0.43 28.09 -2.72
N MET A 63 0.53 26.81 -3.06
CA MET A 63 1.77 26.18 -3.51
C MET A 63 2.21 26.60 -4.93
N LEU A 64 1.34 27.28 -5.69
CA LEU A 64 1.73 27.88 -6.97
C LEU A 64 2.46 29.22 -6.81
N HIS A 65 2.47 29.77 -5.59
CA HIS A 65 3.06 31.07 -5.28
C HIS A 65 4.34 30.98 -4.45
N VAL A 66 4.75 29.78 -4.04
CA VAL A 66 6.02 29.54 -3.36
C VAL A 66 7.15 29.35 -4.37
N ASP A 67 8.38 29.43 -3.90
CA ASP A 67 9.55 29.13 -4.72
C ASP A 67 9.50 27.67 -5.21
N LEU A 68 9.94 27.45 -6.45
CA LEU A 68 9.90 26.14 -7.08
C LEU A 68 10.65 25.07 -6.26
N GLU A 69 11.76 25.44 -5.62
CA GLU A 69 12.53 24.52 -4.77
C GLU A 69 11.69 24.04 -3.57
N VAL A 70 10.92 24.93 -2.95
CA VAL A 70 10.04 24.57 -1.82
C VAL A 70 8.93 23.62 -2.29
N LEU A 71 8.29 23.92 -3.42
CA LEU A 71 7.28 23.03 -4.00
C LEU A 71 7.87 21.65 -4.32
N GLN A 72 9.08 21.59 -4.87
CA GLN A 72 9.76 20.34 -5.20
C GLN A 72 10.05 19.53 -3.94
N ASP A 73 10.57 20.14 -2.88
CA ASP A 73 10.89 19.46 -1.63
C ASP A 73 9.63 18.87 -0.98
N VAL A 74 8.55 19.67 -0.89
CA VAL A 74 7.26 19.22 -0.32
C VAL A 74 6.65 18.09 -1.15
N LEU A 75 6.62 18.24 -2.47
CA LEU A 75 6.09 17.21 -3.36
C LEU A 75 6.90 15.91 -3.28
N ASN A 76 8.23 16.00 -3.24
CA ASN A 76 9.09 14.83 -3.11
C ASN A 76 8.88 14.11 -1.77
N ALA A 77 8.71 14.86 -0.68
CA ALA A 77 8.39 14.28 0.63
C ALA A 77 7.04 13.56 0.63
N ALA A 78 6.01 14.16 0.00
CA ALA A 78 4.69 13.52 -0.14
C ALA A 78 4.75 12.26 -1.01
N ILE A 79 5.48 12.28 -2.13
CA ILE A 79 5.70 11.10 -3.00
C ILE A 79 6.38 9.99 -2.21
N PHE A 80 7.47 10.30 -1.50
CA PHE A 80 8.19 9.31 -0.69
C PHE A 80 7.28 8.67 0.36
N THR A 81 6.46 9.48 1.04
CA THR A 81 5.53 9.02 2.07
C THR A 81 4.44 8.12 1.48
N ALA A 82 3.87 8.50 0.33
CA ALA A 82 2.88 7.69 -0.36
C ALA A 82 3.45 6.32 -0.75
N PHE A 83 4.62 6.26 -1.38
CA PHE A 83 5.26 4.98 -1.73
C PHE A 83 5.65 4.14 -0.51
N SER A 84 6.12 4.78 0.57
CA SER A 84 6.46 4.09 1.81
C SER A 84 5.22 3.46 2.46
N SER A 85 4.11 4.20 2.52
CA SER A 85 2.82 3.72 3.01
C SER A 85 2.26 2.59 2.14
N TRP A 86 2.30 2.75 0.82
CA TRP A 86 1.89 1.70 -0.13
C TRP A 86 2.72 0.43 0.06
N THR A 87 4.05 0.55 0.18
CA THR A 87 4.95 -0.61 0.35
C THR A 87 4.69 -1.32 1.68
N ALA A 88 4.44 -0.58 2.77
CA ALA A 88 4.10 -1.16 4.07
C ALA A 88 2.81 -2.00 3.98
N GLN A 89 1.77 -1.46 3.34
CA GLN A 89 0.50 -2.17 3.13
C GLN A 89 0.66 -3.36 2.18
N ALA A 90 1.30 -3.18 1.03
CA ALA A 90 1.49 -4.21 0.01
C ALA A 90 2.34 -5.39 0.51
N SER A 91 3.26 -5.15 1.44
CA SER A 91 4.10 -6.19 2.04
C SER A 91 3.47 -6.86 3.28
N GLY A 92 2.27 -6.44 3.70
CA GLY A 92 1.62 -6.94 4.92
C GLY A 92 2.39 -6.60 6.21
N LYS A 93 3.40 -5.72 6.14
CA LYS A 93 4.10 -5.21 7.32
C LYS A 93 3.35 -3.99 7.82
N ALA A 94 2.53 -4.18 8.86
CA ALA A 94 2.01 -3.06 9.62
C ALA A 94 3.17 -2.10 10.01
N PRO A 95 3.00 -0.78 9.87
CA PRO A 95 4.04 0.16 10.26
C PRO A 95 4.33 -0.06 11.75
N ARG A 96 5.61 -0.25 12.10
CA ARG A 96 6.02 -0.18 13.51
C ARG A 96 5.88 1.27 13.92
N LEU A 97 4.74 1.61 14.50
CA LEU A 97 4.63 2.78 15.35
C LEU A 97 5.74 2.66 16.39
N MET A 98 6.61 3.68 16.47
CA MET A 98 7.61 3.79 17.52
C MET A 98 6.90 3.56 18.86
N GLN A 99 7.27 2.48 19.54
CA GLN A 99 6.90 2.30 20.94
C GLN A 99 7.88 3.14 21.75
N ASP A 100 7.31 4.00 22.60
CA ASP A 100 8.00 4.92 23.51
C ASP A 100 9.14 4.27 24.33
#